data_AF-A0A5C7A836-F1
#
_entry.id   AF-A0A5C7A836-F1
#
_cell.length_a   1.000
_cell.length_b   1.000
_cell.length_c   1.000
_cell.angle_alpha   90.00
_cell.angle_beta   90.00
_cell.angle_gamma   90.00
#
_symmetry.space_group_name_H-M   'P 1'
#
loop_
_entity.id
_entity.type
_entity.pdbx_description
1 polymer ?
#
loop_
_entity_poly.entity_id
_entity_poly.type
_entity_poly.pdbx_seq_one_letter_code
_entity_poly.pdbx_strand_id
1 'polypeptide(L)'
;MMLALLHRDLLLAARRPADALGPLVFFALVACLFPLAIGPDPALLAVLGPGVIWVAALLAMLDQAYGLRPEAHRWEVLPEDFHARIELPGRVDHAPALLLGARPLLMRLCGWLAARHAGATGVTLHWVHDSMRAKDAGDGGSLTIRTAEPIRALEHFCRLMAEHLAKTKLLAPVGELRLEAIGVQALTEDSASLLPDTVRTGETLYLTLERIAARLGPERVMQPAPGDDHRLEWMTRWQPATDGQRAGASGTGRRRLAARPAPSMPEPGFLLEPPLRLALREHRPHYQGALTLLVGPDRIEGGWWDRLPARAPADAAAGTGTGAGAGAGAGARDQTAPPFTALVPQDDAAMVAVGHRNVVRDYWIAVNDNAGVVAIFRQQLDDGGSAWFLHGVYA
;
A
#
# COMPACT_ATOMS: atom_id res chain seq x y z
N MET A 1 -19.67 -5.14 18.85
CA MET A 1 -19.42 -3.88 19.59
C MET A 1 -20.05 -3.88 20.99
N MET A 2 -21.36 -4.08 21.12
CA MET A 2 -22.06 -4.06 22.42
C MET A 2 -21.58 -5.16 23.40
N LEU A 3 -21.35 -6.38 22.91
CA LEU A 3 -20.83 -7.51 23.71
C LEU A 3 -19.38 -7.29 24.17
N ALA A 4 -18.56 -6.60 23.38
CA ALA A 4 -17.18 -6.27 23.74
C ALA A 4 -17.10 -5.15 24.79
N LEU A 5 -18.02 -4.19 24.73
CA LEU A 5 -18.20 -3.17 25.77
C LEU A 5 -18.66 -3.82 27.09
N LEU A 6 -19.66 -4.70 27.03
CA LEU A 6 -20.15 -5.42 28.21
C LEU A 6 -19.06 -6.27 28.87
N HIS A 7 -18.25 -6.98 28.08
CA HIS A 7 -17.14 -7.79 28.58
C HIS A 7 -16.04 -6.95 29.22
N ARG A 8 -15.70 -5.80 28.62
CA ARG A 8 -14.73 -4.86 29.17
C ARG A 8 -15.20 -4.28 30.51
N ASP A 9 -16.46 -3.91 30.60
CA ASP A 9 -17.03 -3.32 31.81
C ASP A 9 -17.15 -4.37 32.93
N LEU A 10 -17.49 -5.63 32.61
CA LEU A 10 -17.44 -6.75 33.55
C LEU A 10 -16.01 -7.02 34.06
N LEU A 11 -15.00 -6.96 33.17
CA LEU A 11 -13.60 -7.12 33.56
C LEU A 11 -13.09 -5.96 34.43
N LEU A 12 -13.56 -4.73 34.19
CA LEU A 12 -13.24 -3.56 35.01
C LEU A 12 -13.90 -3.66 36.40
N ALA A 13 -15.18 -4.07 36.46
CA ALA A 13 -15.88 -4.33 37.71
C ALA A 13 -15.23 -5.47 38.53
N ALA A 14 -14.75 -6.52 37.86
CA ALA A 14 -14.04 -7.64 38.50
C ALA A 14 -12.66 -7.23 39.07
N ARG A 15 -12.03 -6.17 38.54
CA ARG A 15 -10.73 -5.67 39.03
C ARG A 15 -10.85 -4.78 40.28
N ARG A 16 -12.03 -4.26 40.60
CA ARG A 16 -12.31 -3.50 41.84
C ARG A 16 -13.58 -4.04 42.51
N PRO A 17 -13.52 -5.27 43.07
CA PRO A 17 -14.71 -5.94 43.61
C PRO A 17 -15.36 -5.16 44.77
N ALA A 18 -14.56 -4.42 45.55
CA ALA A 18 -15.04 -3.59 46.65
C ALA A 18 -15.94 -2.43 46.16
N ASP A 19 -15.61 -1.79 45.03
CA ASP A 19 -16.38 -0.67 44.48
C ASP A 19 -17.67 -1.15 43.77
N ALA A 20 -17.65 -2.36 43.19
CA ALA A 20 -18.79 -2.93 42.48
C ALA A 20 -19.82 -3.62 43.41
N LEU A 21 -19.38 -4.21 44.53
CA LEU A 21 -20.27 -4.90 45.47
C LEU A 21 -21.10 -3.93 46.33
N GLY A 22 -20.55 -2.75 46.67
CA GLY A 22 -21.21 -1.78 47.56
C GLY A 22 -22.62 -1.39 47.13
N PRO A 23 -22.85 -0.93 45.89
CA PRO A 23 -24.18 -0.57 45.41
C PRO A 23 -25.14 -1.78 45.38
N LEU A 24 -24.67 -2.96 44.97
CA LEU A 24 -25.49 -4.17 44.89
C LEU A 24 -25.96 -4.62 46.29
N VAL A 25 -25.06 -4.62 47.27
CA VAL A 25 -25.38 -4.95 48.66
C VAL A 25 -26.37 -3.92 49.25
N PHE A 26 -26.20 -2.63 48.93
CA PHE A 26 -27.11 -1.59 49.37
C PHE A 26 -28.53 -1.77 48.81
N PHE A 27 -28.68 -1.97 47.49
CA PHE A 27 -29.99 -2.23 46.88
C PHE A 27 -30.61 -3.54 47.37
N ALA A 28 -29.81 -4.59 47.57
CA ALA A 28 -30.28 -5.85 48.15
C ALA A 28 -30.75 -5.66 49.60
N LEU A 29 -30.03 -4.91 50.43
CA LEU A 29 -30.43 -4.58 51.79
C LEU A 29 -31.76 -3.82 51.80
N VAL A 30 -31.90 -2.79 50.97
CA VAL A 30 -33.15 -2.03 50.86
C VAL A 30 -34.29 -2.95 50.39
N ALA A 31 -34.07 -3.77 49.36
CA ALA A 31 -35.07 -4.69 48.84
C ALA A 31 -35.48 -5.79 49.83
N CYS A 32 -34.59 -6.24 50.72
CA CYS A 32 -34.90 -7.22 51.75
C CYS A 32 -35.50 -6.60 53.03
N LEU A 33 -35.09 -5.39 53.39
CA LEU A 33 -35.50 -4.75 54.64
C LEU A 33 -36.90 -4.11 54.53
N PHE A 34 -37.28 -3.64 53.34
CA PHE A 34 -38.58 -2.99 53.13
C PHE A 34 -39.79 -3.94 53.31
N PRO A 35 -39.80 -5.15 52.70
CA PRO A 35 -40.85 -6.14 52.93
C PRO A 35 -40.88 -6.64 54.37
N LEU A 36 -39.74 -6.67 55.06
CA LEU A 36 -39.65 -7.07 56.46
C LEU A 36 -40.28 -6.02 57.39
N ALA A 37 -40.17 -4.73 57.05
CA ALA A 37 -40.72 -3.63 57.85
C ALA A 37 -42.23 -3.42 57.65
N ILE A 38 -42.77 -3.72 56.45
CA ILE A 38 -44.15 -3.39 56.08
C ILE A 38 -45.04 -4.65 55.90
N GLY A 39 -44.43 -5.81 55.65
CA GLY A 39 -45.10 -7.09 55.42
C GLY A 39 -44.98 -7.59 53.96
N PRO A 40 -45.06 -8.92 53.73
CA PRO A 40 -44.82 -9.54 52.42
C PRO A 40 -46.04 -9.52 51.47
N ASP A 41 -46.87 -8.46 51.50
CA ASP A 41 -48.04 -8.34 50.62
C ASP A 41 -47.61 -7.89 49.20
N PRO A 42 -47.78 -8.73 48.16
CA PRO A 42 -47.34 -8.42 46.81
C PRO A 42 -48.05 -7.21 46.19
N ALA A 43 -49.32 -6.94 46.55
CA ALA A 43 -50.06 -5.81 45.99
C ALA A 43 -49.52 -4.47 46.51
N LEU A 44 -49.18 -4.42 47.80
CA LEU A 44 -48.61 -3.24 48.45
C LEU A 44 -47.17 -2.99 48.01
N LEU A 45 -46.37 -4.05 47.85
CA LEU A 45 -44.99 -3.96 47.37
C LEU A 45 -44.91 -3.47 45.92
N ALA A 46 -45.87 -3.84 45.07
CA ALA A 46 -45.95 -3.32 43.70
C ALA A 46 -46.20 -1.80 43.65
N VAL A 47 -46.96 -1.26 44.61
CA VAL A 47 -47.23 0.18 44.72
C VAL A 47 -46.04 0.94 45.30
N LEU A 48 -45.34 0.37 46.29
CA LEU A 48 -44.24 1.04 46.99
C LEU A 48 -42.87 0.88 46.29
N GLY A 49 -42.68 -0.19 45.52
CA GLY A 49 -41.41 -0.54 44.87
C GLY A 49 -40.74 0.60 44.09
N PRO A 50 -41.44 1.32 43.21
CA PRO A 50 -40.87 2.45 42.49
C PRO A 50 -40.35 3.55 43.43
N GLY A 51 -41.07 3.84 44.51
CA GLY A 51 -40.67 4.83 45.52
C GLY A 51 -39.41 4.42 46.28
N VAL A 52 -39.31 3.13 46.64
CA VAL A 52 -38.14 2.57 47.32
C VAL A 52 -36.89 2.66 46.44
N ILE A 53 -37.02 2.37 45.14
CA ILE A 53 -35.93 2.50 44.17
C ILE A 53 -35.45 3.95 44.08
N TRP A 54 -36.39 4.92 44.06
CA TRP A 54 -36.05 6.35 44.07
C TRP A 54 -35.34 6.80 45.34
N VAL A 55 -35.80 6.34 46.52
CA VAL A 55 -35.15 6.65 47.80
C VAL A 55 -33.74 6.06 47.86
N ALA A 56 -33.56 4.82 47.38
CA ALA A 56 -32.25 4.19 47.29
C ALA A 56 -31.32 4.93 46.32
N ALA A 57 -31.82 5.36 45.16
CA ALA A 57 -31.07 6.17 44.21
C ALA A 57 -30.68 7.54 44.80
N LEU A 58 -31.59 8.20 45.50
CA LEU A 58 -31.33 9.48 46.16
C LEU A 58 -30.28 9.36 47.25
N LEU A 59 -30.36 8.32 48.10
CA LEU A 59 -29.35 8.08 49.13
C LEU A 59 -27.98 7.78 48.52
N ALA A 60 -27.93 7.03 47.41
CA ALA A 60 -26.68 6.77 46.70
C ALA A 60 -26.04 8.06 46.15
N MET A 61 -26.84 9.01 45.65
CA MET A 61 -26.32 10.32 45.23
C MET A 61 -25.88 11.18 46.42
N LEU A 62 -26.58 11.08 47.55
CA LEU A 62 -26.21 11.78 48.78
C LEU A 62 -24.87 11.27 49.33
N ASP A 63 -24.67 9.95 49.35
CA ASP A 63 -23.41 9.32 49.74
C ASP A 63 -22.23 9.76 48.85
N GLN A 64 -22.47 9.93 47.55
CA GLN A 64 -21.48 10.48 46.61
C GLN A 64 -21.18 11.95 46.92
N ALA A 65 -22.21 12.78 47.13
CA ALA A 65 -22.08 14.20 47.43
C ALA A 65 -21.32 14.48 48.75
N TYR A 66 -21.50 13.62 49.76
CA TYR A 66 -20.75 13.69 51.02
C TYR A 66 -19.38 13.01 50.97
N GLY A 67 -18.97 12.46 49.82
CA GLY A 67 -17.67 11.80 49.63
C GLY A 67 -17.52 10.46 50.35
N LEU A 68 -18.63 9.87 50.81
CA LEU A 68 -18.67 8.54 51.42
C LEU A 68 -18.59 7.42 50.36
N ARG A 69 -18.90 7.75 49.10
CA ARG A 69 -18.71 6.89 47.94
C ARG A 69 -17.93 7.60 46.83
N PRO A 70 -17.00 6.93 46.14
CA PRO A 70 -16.28 7.52 45.02
C PRO A 70 -17.23 7.73 43.83
N GLU A 71 -17.23 8.94 43.29
CA GLU A 71 -17.92 9.27 42.04
C GLU A 71 -17.07 8.83 40.85
N ALA A 72 -17.53 7.82 40.11
CA ALA A 72 -16.81 7.29 38.95
C ALA A 72 -17.22 8.03 37.68
N HIS A 73 -16.49 9.08 37.31
CA HIS A 73 -16.66 9.71 36.02
C HIS A 73 -15.99 8.87 34.93
N ARG A 74 -16.72 8.66 33.83
CA ARG A 74 -16.12 8.12 32.62
C ARG A 74 -15.34 9.24 31.95
N TRP A 75 -14.04 9.02 31.70
CA TRP A 75 -13.25 9.90 30.87
C TRP A 75 -13.89 10.01 29.48
N GLU A 76 -14.31 11.21 29.11
CA GLU A 76 -14.78 11.50 27.76
C GLU A 76 -13.56 11.49 26.85
N VAL A 77 -13.52 10.51 25.95
CA VAL A 77 -12.43 10.38 24.98
C VAL A 77 -12.82 11.23 23.78
N LEU A 78 -12.00 12.23 23.45
CA LEU A 78 -12.21 13.05 22.26
C LEU A 78 -12.21 12.14 21.02
N PRO A 79 -13.17 12.28 20.09
CA PRO A 79 -13.20 11.48 18.88
C PRO A 79 -11.86 11.49 18.14
N GLU A 80 -11.42 10.32 17.71
CA GLU A 80 -10.17 10.19 16.98
C GLU A 80 -10.30 10.57 15.50
N ASP A 81 -11.50 10.89 15.05
CA ASP A 81 -11.81 11.24 13.65
C ASP A 81 -11.83 12.76 13.42
N PHE A 82 -11.43 13.17 12.22
CA PHE A 82 -11.52 14.56 11.78
C PHE A 82 -12.77 14.78 10.95
N HIS A 83 -13.65 15.67 11.41
CA HIS A 83 -14.79 16.17 10.65
C HIS A 83 -14.81 17.70 10.73
N ALA A 84 -14.83 18.35 9.57
CA ALA A 84 -14.99 19.80 9.50
C ALA A 84 -15.99 20.19 8.41
N ARG A 85 -16.83 21.19 8.69
CA ARG A 85 -17.81 21.72 7.75
C ARG A 85 -17.65 23.21 7.54
N ILE A 86 -18.07 23.69 6.36
CA ILE A 86 -18.17 25.11 6.05
C ILE A 86 -19.36 25.34 5.11
N GLU A 87 -20.10 26.41 5.38
CA GLU A 87 -21.10 26.93 4.47
C GLU A 87 -20.41 27.88 3.47
N LEU A 88 -20.72 27.72 2.19
CA LEU A 88 -20.13 28.55 1.15
C LEU A 88 -20.82 29.93 1.15
N PRO A 89 -20.06 31.02 0.99
CA PRO A 89 -20.61 32.38 0.99
C PRO A 89 -21.52 32.69 -0.21
N GLY A 90 -21.50 31.84 -1.24
CA GLY A 90 -22.35 31.96 -2.42
C GLY A 90 -22.56 30.60 -3.08
N ARG A 91 -23.56 30.52 -3.97
CA ARG A 91 -23.86 29.32 -4.74
C ARG A 91 -22.72 29.03 -5.71
N VAL A 92 -22.19 27.81 -5.64
CA VAL A 92 -21.13 27.36 -6.56
C VAL A 92 -21.72 26.39 -7.57
N ASP A 93 -21.68 26.79 -8.84
CA ASP A 93 -22.26 26.03 -9.94
C ASP A 93 -21.26 25.07 -10.61
N HIS A 94 -19.96 25.20 -10.34
CA HIS A 94 -18.90 24.46 -11.04
C HIS A 94 -17.96 23.78 -10.04
N ALA A 95 -17.66 22.49 -10.25
CA ALA A 95 -16.88 21.69 -9.31
C ALA A 95 -15.48 22.28 -8.99
N PRO A 96 -14.69 22.81 -9.94
CA PRO A 96 -13.37 23.38 -9.63
C PRO A 96 -13.42 24.53 -8.62
N ALA A 97 -14.52 25.29 -8.59
CA ALA A 97 -14.66 26.41 -7.66
C ALA A 97 -14.88 25.97 -6.20
N LEU A 98 -15.25 24.70 -5.95
CA LEU A 98 -15.34 24.14 -4.58
C LEU A 98 -13.99 24.12 -3.87
N LEU A 99 -12.87 24.12 -4.61
CA LEU A 99 -11.53 24.13 -4.03
C LEU A 99 -11.28 25.36 -3.15
N LEU A 100 -11.89 26.50 -3.49
CA LEU A 100 -11.79 27.74 -2.70
C LEU A 100 -12.33 27.54 -1.27
N GLY A 101 -13.46 26.83 -1.14
CA GLY A 101 -14.05 26.48 0.15
C GLY A 101 -13.40 25.27 0.82
N ALA A 102 -12.83 24.35 0.04
CA ALA A 102 -12.15 23.16 0.57
C ALA A 102 -10.76 23.47 1.15
N ARG A 103 -10.02 24.46 0.62
CA ARG A 103 -8.66 24.81 1.10
C ARG A 103 -8.62 25.15 2.60
N PRO A 104 -9.52 25.98 3.17
CA PRO A 104 -9.58 26.19 4.61
C PRO A 104 -9.84 24.92 5.42
N LEU A 105 -10.68 24.00 4.91
CA LEU A 105 -10.94 22.71 5.56
C LEU A 105 -9.68 21.83 5.56
N LEU A 106 -8.97 21.78 4.43
CA LEU A 106 -7.69 21.06 4.32
C LEU A 106 -6.62 21.63 5.24
N MET A 107 -6.58 22.96 5.42
CA MET A 107 -5.65 23.61 6.34
C MET A 107 -5.95 23.21 7.80
N ARG A 108 -7.23 23.20 8.20
CA ARG A 108 -7.66 22.71 9.53
C ARG A 108 -7.31 21.23 9.73
N LEU A 109 -7.51 20.40 8.70
CA LEU A 109 -7.11 19.00 8.70
C LEU A 109 -5.60 18.86 8.95
N CYS A 110 -4.77 19.60 8.20
CA CYS A 110 -3.32 19.54 8.36
C CYS A 110 -2.89 19.97 9.77
N GLY A 111 -3.50 21.01 10.33
CA GLY A 111 -3.23 21.44 11.71
C GLY A 111 -3.62 20.38 12.74
N TRP A 112 -4.78 19.74 12.58
CA TRP A 112 -5.24 18.66 13.45
C TRP A 112 -4.34 17.41 13.36
N LEU A 113 -3.93 17.03 12.15
CA LEU A 113 -2.97 15.94 11.91
C LEU A 113 -1.59 16.26 12.52
N ALA A 114 -1.15 17.52 12.45
CA ALA A 114 0.13 17.96 13.01
C ALA A 114 0.14 17.86 14.53
N ALA A 115 -0.92 18.31 15.20
CA ALA A 115 -1.07 18.21 16.65
C ALA A 115 -1.00 16.75 17.16
N ARG A 116 -1.26 15.78 16.29
CA ARG A 116 -1.26 14.35 16.59
C ARG A 116 -0.05 13.59 16.04
N HIS A 117 0.94 14.28 15.45
CA HIS A 117 2.06 13.64 14.74
C HIS A 117 1.60 12.55 13.75
N ALA A 118 0.51 12.84 13.05
CA ALA A 118 -0.19 11.91 12.17
C ALA A 118 -0.24 12.43 10.73
N GLY A 119 -0.62 11.54 9.81
CA GLY A 119 -0.90 11.80 8.42
C GLY A 119 -2.15 11.04 7.99
N ALA A 120 -2.82 11.49 6.93
CA ALA A 120 -4.00 10.83 6.39
C ALA A 120 -3.65 10.12 5.08
N THR A 121 -4.17 8.90 4.90
CA THR A 121 -4.06 8.13 3.64
C THR A 121 -5.16 8.49 2.64
N GLY A 122 -6.01 9.44 3.00
CA GLY A 122 -7.02 9.97 2.11
C GLY A 122 -7.90 11.00 2.78
N VAL A 123 -8.70 11.67 1.97
CA VAL A 123 -9.72 12.62 2.42
C VAL A 123 -10.98 12.43 1.58
N THR A 124 -12.14 12.58 2.21
CA THR A 124 -13.41 12.64 1.50
C THR A 124 -14.01 14.02 1.64
N LEU A 125 -14.18 14.69 0.50
CA LEU A 125 -14.92 15.93 0.39
C LEU A 125 -16.38 15.58 0.05
N HIS A 126 -17.29 15.95 0.93
CA HIS A 126 -18.73 15.89 0.69
C HIS A 126 -19.25 17.29 0.39
N TRP A 127 -20.24 17.38 -0.50
CA TRP A 127 -20.96 18.61 -0.76
C TRP A 127 -22.46 18.38 -0.73
N VAL A 128 -23.19 19.39 -0.27
CA VAL A 128 -24.65 19.39 -0.21
C VAL A 128 -25.17 20.43 -1.18
N HIS A 129 -26.17 20.05 -1.98
CA HIS A 129 -26.82 20.94 -2.91
C HIS A 129 -27.72 21.95 -2.18
N ASP A 130 -27.89 23.14 -2.75
CA ASP A 130 -28.77 24.15 -2.17
C ASP A 130 -30.23 23.65 -2.07
N SER A 131 -30.95 24.12 -1.05
CA SER A 131 -32.39 23.96 -0.86
C SER A 131 -33.25 24.24 -2.10
N MET A 132 -32.86 25.16 -2.98
CA MET A 132 -33.59 25.51 -4.20
C MET A 132 -33.24 24.66 -5.43
N ARG A 133 -32.61 23.48 -5.24
CA ARG A 133 -32.23 22.59 -6.34
C ARG A 133 -33.44 21.95 -7.05
N ALA A 134 -33.20 21.47 -8.27
CA ALA A 134 -34.15 20.63 -8.98
C ALA A 134 -34.28 19.23 -8.30
N LYS A 135 -35.49 18.65 -8.28
CA LYS A 135 -35.81 17.43 -7.52
C LYS A 135 -35.06 16.17 -8.00
N ASP A 136 -34.56 16.20 -9.22
CA ASP A 136 -33.81 15.14 -9.90
C ASP A 136 -32.30 15.10 -9.54
N ALA A 137 -31.75 16.17 -8.98
CA ALA A 137 -30.30 16.33 -8.75
C ALA A 137 -29.75 15.63 -7.47
N GLY A 138 -30.60 15.01 -6.64
CA GLY A 138 -30.20 14.39 -5.37
C GLY A 138 -29.75 15.41 -4.30
N ASP A 139 -29.44 14.94 -3.08
CA ASP A 139 -29.11 15.83 -1.94
C ASP A 139 -27.68 16.40 -1.98
N GLY A 140 -26.78 15.81 -2.76
CA GLY A 140 -25.38 16.20 -2.78
C GLY A 140 -24.50 15.19 -3.50
N GLY A 141 -23.20 15.26 -3.23
CA GLY A 141 -22.22 14.31 -3.75
C GLY A 141 -21.00 14.21 -2.86
N SER A 142 -20.11 13.29 -3.21
CA SER A 142 -18.85 13.09 -2.51
C SER A 142 -17.72 12.77 -3.47
N LEU A 143 -16.52 13.16 -3.09
CA LEU A 143 -15.28 12.87 -3.79
C LEU A 143 -14.27 12.36 -2.77
N THR A 144 -13.80 11.14 -2.98
CA THR A 144 -12.76 10.54 -2.14
C THR A 144 -11.43 10.54 -2.89
N ILE A 145 -10.40 11.07 -2.23
CA ILE A 145 -9.03 11.08 -2.72
C ILE A 145 -8.22 10.22 -1.76
N ARG A 146 -7.50 9.23 -2.29
CA ARG A 146 -6.61 8.37 -1.50
C ARG A 146 -5.17 8.54 -1.95
N THR A 147 -4.26 8.47 -1.00
CA THR A 147 -2.82 8.45 -1.18
C THR A 147 -2.28 7.12 -0.68
N ALA A 148 -1.20 6.64 -1.29
CA ALA A 148 -0.59 5.38 -0.88
C ALA A 148 0.06 5.48 0.51
N GLU A 149 0.55 6.66 0.87
CA GLU A 149 1.19 6.95 2.15
C GLU A 149 0.35 7.93 2.99
N PRO A 150 0.48 7.89 4.33
CA PRO A 150 -0.07 8.92 5.18
C PRO A 150 0.67 10.23 4.88
N ILE A 151 -0.06 11.26 4.44
CA ILE A 151 0.52 12.56 4.14
C ILE A 151 -0.10 13.65 4.99
N ARG A 152 0.66 14.73 5.17
CA ARG A 152 0.23 15.96 5.82
C ARG A 152 0.69 17.18 5.02
N ALA A 153 0.40 17.16 3.73
CA ALA A 153 0.85 18.17 2.78
C ALA A 153 -0.34 18.90 2.13
N LEU A 154 -0.62 20.13 2.58
CA LEU A 154 -1.74 20.95 2.11
C LEU A 154 -1.75 21.11 0.59
N GLU A 155 -0.63 21.54 0.02
CA GLU A 155 -0.54 21.82 -1.42
C GLU A 155 -0.69 20.54 -2.27
N HIS A 156 -0.25 19.39 -1.74
CA HIS A 156 -0.46 18.10 -2.41
C HIS A 156 -1.95 17.72 -2.43
N PHE A 157 -2.66 17.86 -1.31
CA PHE A 157 -4.10 17.64 -1.27
C PHE A 157 -4.85 18.60 -2.19
N CYS A 158 -4.49 19.89 -2.20
CA CYS A 158 -5.08 20.87 -3.11
C CYS A 158 -4.88 20.47 -4.57
N ARG A 159 -3.67 20.03 -4.95
CA ARG A 159 -3.36 19.59 -6.32
C ARG A 159 -4.18 18.38 -6.74
N LEU A 160 -4.22 17.33 -5.91
CA LEU A 160 -5.03 16.14 -6.19
C LEU A 160 -6.54 16.48 -6.29
N MET A 161 -7.03 17.36 -5.41
CA MET A 161 -8.42 17.75 -5.38
C MET A 161 -8.81 18.59 -6.60
N ALA A 162 -7.93 19.49 -7.04
CA ALA A 162 -8.13 20.25 -8.29
C ALA A 162 -8.31 19.32 -9.51
N GLU A 163 -7.43 18.32 -9.65
CA GLU A 163 -7.48 17.36 -10.77
C GLU A 163 -8.78 16.53 -10.79
N HIS A 164 -9.27 16.14 -9.62
CA HIS A 164 -10.52 15.38 -9.51
C HIS A 164 -11.75 16.27 -9.70
N LEU A 165 -11.76 17.48 -9.12
CA LEU A 165 -12.84 18.43 -9.29
C LEU A 165 -12.96 18.90 -10.74
N ALA A 166 -11.86 19.01 -11.49
CA ALA A 166 -11.87 19.33 -12.93
C ALA A 166 -12.64 18.31 -13.78
N LYS A 167 -12.72 17.04 -13.34
CA LYS A 167 -13.45 15.96 -14.02
C LYS A 167 -14.88 15.77 -13.49
N THR A 168 -15.22 16.45 -12.39
CA THR A 168 -16.50 16.28 -11.70
C THR A 168 -17.53 17.25 -12.25
N LYS A 169 -18.70 16.75 -12.65
CA LYS A 169 -19.83 17.58 -13.06
C LYS A 169 -20.80 17.72 -11.88
N LEU A 170 -21.11 18.95 -11.48
CA LEU A 170 -22.13 19.21 -10.48
C LEU A 170 -23.51 19.13 -11.13
N LEU A 171 -24.44 18.45 -10.47
CA LEU A 171 -25.84 18.33 -10.92
C LEU A 171 -26.69 19.52 -10.48
N ALA A 172 -26.29 20.19 -9.40
CA ALA A 172 -26.93 21.39 -8.88
C ALA A 172 -25.91 22.28 -8.14
N PRO A 173 -26.25 23.54 -7.88
CA PRO A 173 -25.39 24.44 -7.11
C PRO A 173 -25.15 23.92 -5.69
N VAL A 174 -23.94 24.12 -5.17
CA VAL A 174 -23.52 23.66 -3.84
C VAL A 174 -23.55 24.81 -2.83
N GLY A 175 -24.06 24.51 -1.63
CA GLY A 175 -24.13 25.47 -0.50
C GLY A 175 -23.27 25.09 0.70
N GLU A 176 -23.01 23.80 0.94
CA GLU A 176 -22.22 23.34 2.09
C GLU A 176 -21.14 22.35 1.65
N LEU A 177 -19.96 22.43 2.28
CA LEU A 177 -18.88 21.46 2.15
C LEU A 177 -18.55 20.81 3.50
N ARG A 178 -18.26 19.52 3.48
CA ARG A 178 -17.75 18.77 4.63
C ARG A 178 -16.51 17.99 4.22
N LEU A 179 -15.52 17.94 5.09
CA LEU A 179 -14.27 17.23 4.88
C LEU A 179 -14.05 16.23 6.00
N GLU A 180 -13.69 15.02 5.61
CA GLU A 180 -13.40 13.90 6.51
C GLU A 180 -12.03 13.30 6.17
N ALA A 181 -11.28 12.90 7.20
CA ALA A 181 -10.00 12.21 7.01
C ALA A 181 -10.20 10.70 6.96
N ILE A 182 -9.51 10.02 6.05
CA ILE A 182 -9.50 8.56 5.94
C ILE A 182 -8.14 8.01 6.35
N GLY A 183 -8.16 6.96 7.17
CA GLY A 183 -6.98 6.18 7.52
C GLY A 183 -5.88 7.06 8.11
N VAL A 184 -6.22 7.75 9.20
CA VAL A 184 -5.29 8.56 10.00
C VAL A 184 -4.30 7.62 10.69
N GLN A 185 -3.02 7.82 10.44
CA GLN A 185 -1.94 6.97 10.94
C GLN A 185 -0.78 7.84 11.43
N ALA A 186 0.04 7.31 12.34
CA ALA A 186 1.24 8.01 12.79
C ALA A 186 2.15 8.32 11.58
N LEU A 187 2.53 9.59 11.45
CA LEU A 187 3.41 10.04 10.38
C LEU A 187 4.81 10.21 10.98
N THR A 188 5.77 9.48 10.43
CA THR A 188 7.17 9.65 10.84
C THR A 188 7.70 10.90 10.14
N GLU A 189 8.01 11.94 10.89
CA GLU A 189 8.59 13.16 10.35
C GLU A 189 10.10 12.95 10.14
N ASP A 190 10.59 13.27 8.93
CA ASP A 190 12.02 13.32 8.69
C ASP A 190 12.63 14.45 9.52
N SER A 191 13.69 14.16 10.27
CA SER A 191 14.38 15.16 11.07
C SER A 191 14.95 16.25 10.16
N ALA A 192 14.54 17.50 10.37
CA ALA A 192 15.11 18.63 9.66
C ALA A 192 16.61 18.74 10.00
N SER A 193 17.45 18.87 8.97
CA SER A 193 18.87 19.18 9.16
C SER A 193 18.99 20.62 9.67
N LEU A 194 19.74 20.81 10.76
CA LEU A 194 20.14 22.13 11.24
C LEU A 194 21.25 22.77 10.39
N LEU A 195 21.87 21.97 9.51
CA LEU A 195 22.85 22.46 8.56
C LEU A 195 22.14 23.01 7.32
N PRO A 196 22.64 24.07 6.68
CA PRO A 196 22.12 24.62 5.43
C PRO A 196 22.27 23.68 4.22
N ASP A 197 22.52 22.39 4.45
CA ASP A 197 22.59 21.36 3.43
C ASP A 197 21.21 21.11 2.85
N THR A 198 21.00 21.74 1.68
CA THR A 198 19.97 21.50 0.68
C THR A 198 18.70 20.88 1.24
N VAL A 199 17.78 21.75 1.70
CA VAL A 199 16.35 21.43 1.64
C VAL A 199 16.13 20.82 0.26
N ARG A 200 15.81 19.52 0.19
CA ARG A 200 15.52 18.82 -1.06
C ARG A 200 14.30 19.50 -1.66
N THR A 201 14.55 20.56 -2.42
CA THR A 201 13.54 21.42 -3.01
C THR A 201 13.15 20.73 -4.29
N GLY A 202 12.20 19.80 -4.18
CA GLY A 202 11.80 18.96 -5.30
C GLY A 202 10.77 17.93 -4.90
N GLU A 203 10.02 17.47 -5.89
CA GLU A 203 9.13 16.33 -5.74
C GLU A 203 9.98 15.08 -5.50
N THR A 204 9.65 14.30 -4.46
CA THR A 204 10.34 13.03 -4.18
C THR A 204 10.30 12.13 -5.42
N LEU A 205 11.31 11.27 -5.60
CA LEU A 205 11.35 10.30 -6.70
C LEU A 205 10.04 9.50 -6.80
N TYR A 206 9.47 9.10 -5.66
CA TYR A 206 8.20 8.39 -5.59
C TYR A 206 7.04 9.16 -6.24
N LEU A 207 6.78 10.38 -5.78
CA LEU A 207 5.75 11.26 -6.36
C LEU A 207 5.97 11.53 -7.86
N THR A 208 7.24 11.61 -8.28
CA THR A 208 7.58 11.72 -9.70
C THR A 208 7.19 10.46 -10.48
N LEU A 209 7.52 9.28 -9.95
CA LEU A 209 7.15 7.99 -10.54
C LEU A 209 5.63 7.79 -10.57
N GLU A 210 4.90 8.18 -9.53
CA GLU A 210 3.42 8.15 -9.52
C GLU A 210 2.83 9.03 -10.63
N ARG A 211 3.34 10.25 -10.81
CA ARG A 211 2.87 11.13 -11.89
C ARG A 211 3.17 10.55 -13.27
N ILE A 212 4.35 9.96 -13.45
CA ILE A 212 4.73 9.33 -14.73
C ILE A 212 3.84 8.10 -14.97
N ALA A 213 3.60 7.26 -13.96
CA ALA A 213 2.72 6.10 -14.05
C ALA A 213 1.27 6.49 -14.33
N ALA A 214 0.76 7.58 -13.74
CA ALA A 214 -0.56 8.10 -14.03
C ALA A 214 -0.73 8.58 -15.49
N ARG A 215 0.37 8.94 -16.17
CA ARG A 215 0.37 9.38 -17.57
C ARG A 215 0.64 8.25 -18.57
N LEU A 216 1.60 7.38 -18.28
CA LEU A 216 2.07 6.33 -19.20
C LEU A 216 1.43 4.96 -18.92
N GLY A 217 0.72 4.80 -17.80
CA GLY A 217 0.21 3.53 -17.30
C GLY A 217 1.17 2.88 -16.30
N PRO A 218 0.66 2.17 -15.28
CA PRO A 218 1.47 1.56 -14.22
C PRO A 218 2.44 0.49 -14.76
N GLU A 219 2.03 -0.26 -15.78
CA GLU A 219 2.85 -1.31 -16.43
C GLU A 219 4.05 -0.77 -17.22
N ARG A 220 4.09 0.54 -17.50
CA ARG A 220 5.19 1.17 -18.26
C ARG A 220 6.24 1.81 -17.37
N VAL A 221 6.00 1.90 -16.07
CA VAL A 221 6.92 2.47 -15.09
C VAL A 221 7.30 1.36 -14.13
N MET A 222 8.42 0.71 -14.41
CA MET A 222 8.89 -0.46 -13.67
C MET A 222 10.02 -0.09 -12.71
N GLN A 223 10.08 -0.79 -11.58
CA GLN A 223 11.17 -0.72 -10.63
C GLN A 223 11.75 -2.12 -10.37
N PRO A 224 13.06 -2.25 -10.15
CA PRO A 224 13.66 -3.52 -9.78
C PRO A 224 13.31 -3.87 -8.34
N ALA A 225 12.85 -5.10 -8.12
CA ALA A 225 12.63 -5.67 -6.80
C ALA A 225 13.53 -6.90 -6.63
N PRO A 226 14.25 -7.03 -5.51
CA PRO A 226 15.01 -8.24 -5.23
C PRO A 226 14.07 -9.44 -5.10
N GLY A 227 14.44 -10.56 -5.72
CA GLY A 227 13.79 -11.85 -5.60
C GLY A 227 14.62 -12.82 -4.77
N ASP A 228 13.94 -13.75 -4.10
CA ASP A 228 14.58 -14.82 -3.32
C ASP A 228 14.93 -16.02 -4.21
N ASP A 229 15.68 -15.77 -5.29
CA ASP A 229 16.26 -16.79 -6.17
C ASP A 229 17.77 -16.51 -6.27
N HIS A 230 18.59 -17.53 -6.53
CA HIS A 230 20.04 -17.42 -6.67
C HIS A 230 20.50 -17.44 -8.13
N ARG A 231 19.60 -17.67 -9.09
CA ARG A 231 19.87 -17.51 -10.51
C ARG A 231 19.85 -16.03 -10.88
N LEU A 232 20.93 -15.57 -11.52
CA LEU A 232 21.13 -14.16 -11.88
C LEU A 232 19.92 -13.55 -12.60
N GLU A 233 19.29 -14.28 -13.53
CA GLU A 233 18.11 -13.81 -14.25
C GLU A 233 16.87 -13.57 -13.35
N TRP A 234 16.76 -14.25 -12.21
CA TRP A 234 15.55 -14.26 -11.36
C TRP A 234 15.77 -13.59 -10.00
N MET A 235 17.01 -13.19 -9.73
CA MET A 235 17.40 -12.42 -8.54
C MET A 235 16.79 -11.02 -8.51
N THR A 236 16.40 -10.48 -9.67
CA THR A 236 15.71 -9.20 -9.77
C THR A 236 14.47 -9.37 -10.64
N ARG A 237 13.31 -9.00 -10.09
CA ARG A 237 12.07 -8.93 -10.85
C ARG A 237 11.68 -7.48 -11.08
N TRP A 238 11.22 -7.17 -12.29
CA TRP A 238 10.63 -5.88 -12.58
C TRP A 238 9.18 -5.89 -12.11
N GLN A 239 8.81 -4.94 -11.26
CA GLN A 239 7.44 -4.74 -10.81
C GLN A 239 7.00 -3.31 -11.08
N PRO A 240 5.69 -3.02 -11.23
CA PRO A 240 5.21 -1.65 -11.34
C PRO A 240 5.72 -0.78 -10.18
N ALA A 241 6.15 0.43 -10.50
CA ALA A 241 6.71 1.37 -9.52
C ALA A 241 5.72 1.70 -8.39
N THR A 242 4.42 1.61 -8.69
CA THR A 242 3.32 1.85 -7.75
C THR A 242 3.16 0.73 -6.70
N ASP A 243 3.55 -0.51 -7.00
CA ASP A 243 3.30 -1.67 -6.12
C ASP A 243 4.40 -1.94 -5.10
N GLY A 244 5.64 -1.51 -5.36
CA GLY A 244 6.76 -1.78 -4.44
C GLY A 244 6.64 -1.13 -3.07
N GLN A 245 5.79 -0.12 -2.92
CA GLN A 245 5.55 0.55 -1.64
C GLN A 245 4.51 -0.21 -0.77
N ARG A 246 3.61 -1.01 -1.36
CA ARG A 246 2.62 -1.81 -0.60
C ARG A 246 3.29 -2.85 0.29
N ALA A 247 4.46 -3.37 -0.12
CA ALA A 247 5.26 -4.31 0.66
C ALA A 247 6.10 -3.65 1.77
N GLY A 248 6.27 -2.32 1.74
CA GLY A 248 6.95 -1.53 2.77
C GLY A 248 6.02 -0.89 3.80
N ALA A 249 4.73 -0.78 3.48
CA ALA A 249 3.71 -0.13 4.33
C ALA A 249 3.08 -1.05 5.39
N SER A 250 3.28 -2.38 5.31
CA SER A 250 2.84 -3.32 6.33
C SER A 250 3.85 -3.42 7.49
N GLY A 251 3.77 -2.46 8.40
CA GLY A 251 4.26 -2.60 9.77
C GLY A 251 5.71 -2.15 10.02
N THR A 252 5.82 -1.16 10.93
CA THR A 252 6.94 -0.92 11.86
C THR A 252 8.34 -1.32 11.38
N GLY A 253 9.10 -0.30 11.03
CA GLY A 253 10.54 -0.37 10.79
C GLY A 253 10.84 -0.44 9.30
N ARG A 254 11.90 0.27 8.88
CA ARG A 254 12.71 -0.20 7.75
C ARG A 254 12.74 -1.72 7.87
N ARG A 255 12.08 -2.45 6.97
CA ARG A 255 12.31 -3.88 6.83
C ARG A 255 13.78 -3.94 6.52
N ARG A 256 14.59 -4.15 7.56
CA ARG A 256 16.01 -4.39 7.48
C ARG A 256 16.01 -5.54 6.49
N LEU A 257 16.35 -5.29 5.22
CA LEU A 257 16.46 -6.35 4.23
C LEU A 257 17.26 -7.39 4.99
N ALA A 258 16.66 -8.55 5.26
CA ALA A 258 17.36 -9.61 5.95
C ALA A 258 18.67 -9.73 5.19
N ALA A 259 19.78 -9.39 5.84
CA ALA A 259 21.02 -9.13 5.14
C ALA A 259 21.33 -10.39 4.36
N ARG A 260 21.15 -10.31 3.03
CA ARG A 260 21.36 -11.48 2.19
C ARG A 260 22.82 -11.87 2.43
N PRO A 261 23.12 -13.14 2.70
CA PRO A 261 24.50 -13.56 2.84
C PRO A 261 25.27 -13.04 1.63
N ALA A 262 26.46 -12.48 1.88
CA ALA A 262 27.28 -11.93 0.81
C ALA A 262 27.47 -13.01 -0.27
N PRO A 263 27.27 -12.68 -1.55
CA PRO A 263 27.38 -13.66 -2.61
C PRO A 263 28.81 -14.21 -2.66
N SER A 264 28.94 -15.48 -3.02
CA SER A 264 30.21 -16.20 -3.21
C SER A 264 31.11 -15.55 -4.26
N MET A 265 30.51 -14.93 -5.26
CA MET A 265 31.17 -14.16 -6.30
C MET A 265 30.53 -12.77 -6.47
N PRO A 266 31.29 -11.78 -6.94
CA PRO A 266 30.74 -10.53 -7.43
C PRO A 266 29.61 -10.78 -8.45
N GLU A 267 28.52 -10.03 -8.36
CA GLU A 267 27.40 -10.12 -9.29
C GLU A 267 27.53 -9.04 -10.38
N PRO A 268 27.27 -9.36 -11.66
CA PRO A 268 27.38 -8.38 -12.74
C PRO A 268 26.30 -7.30 -12.61
N GLY A 269 26.65 -6.06 -12.95
CA GLY A 269 25.70 -4.93 -12.91
C GLY A 269 24.66 -4.97 -14.03
N PHE A 270 24.99 -5.62 -15.14
CA PHE A 270 24.09 -5.78 -16.29
C PHE A 270 24.06 -7.22 -16.77
N LEU A 271 22.86 -7.73 -17.05
CA LEU A 271 22.62 -9.06 -17.60
C LEU A 271 22.14 -8.98 -19.05
N LEU A 272 22.54 -9.96 -19.84
CA LEU A 272 22.13 -10.18 -21.22
C LEU A 272 21.04 -11.26 -21.25
N GLU A 273 19.84 -10.88 -21.66
CA GLU A 273 18.73 -11.80 -21.83
C GLU A 273 18.24 -11.78 -23.30
N PRO A 274 18.41 -12.87 -24.07
CA PRO A 274 19.04 -14.15 -23.70
C PRO A 274 20.58 -14.09 -23.64
N PRO A 275 21.23 -15.02 -22.91
CA PRO A 275 22.69 -15.13 -22.87
C PRO A 275 23.29 -15.36 -24.26
N LEU A 276 24.42 -14.69 -24.55
CA LEU A 276 25.08 -14.79 -25.85
C LEU A 276 26.02 -15.98 -25.90
N ARG A 277 25.79 -16.94 -26.82
CA ARG A 277 26.70 -18.08 -27.02
C ARG A 277 28.06 -17.61 -27.53
N LEU A 278 29.13 -18.03 -26.87
CA LEU A 278 30.50 -17.66 -27.20
C LEU A 278 31.13 -18.66 -28.16
N ALA A 279 31.98 -18.14 -29.05
CA ALA A 279 32.83 -18.96 -29.90
C ALA A 279 34.01 -19.51 -29.08
N LEU A 280 34.39 -20.76 -29.35
CA LEU A 280 35.61 -21.37 -28.84
C LEU A 280 36.67 -21.32 -29.92
N ARG A 281 37.79 -20.66 -29.64
CA ARG A 281 39.00 -20.69 -30.49
C ARG A 281 40.15 -21.15 -29.63
N GLU A 282 40.90 -22.15 -30.09
CA GLU A 282 42.02 -22.74 -29.32
C GLU A 282 41.61 -23.17 -27.91
N HIS A 283 40.40 -23.75 -27.77
CA HIS A 283 39.80 -24.16 -26.50
C HIS A 283 39.58 -23.02 -25.48
N ARG A 284 39.60 -21.75 -25.92
CA ARG A 284 39.32 -20.59 -25.08
C ARG A 284 38.06 -19.85 -25.53
N PRO A 285 37.20 -19.41 -24.60
CA PRO A 285 36.04 -18.61 -24.94
C PRO A 285 36.50 -17.25 -25.49
N HIS A 286 35.88 -16.83 -26.59
CA HIS A 286 36.20 -15.59 -27.28
C HIS A 286 35.00 -14.63 -27.26
N TYR A 287 35.22 -13.40 -26.78
CA TYR A 287 34.30 -12.29 -26.86
C TYR A 287 35.09 -11.01 -27.09
N GLN A 288 34.97 -10.45 -28.31
CA GLN A 288 35.79 -9.32 -28.77
C GLN A 288 37.31 -9.54 -28.56
N GLY A 289 37.76 -10.81 -28.57
CA GLY A 289 39.12 -11.24 -28.25
C GLY A 289 39.12 -12.41 -27.26
N ALA A 290 40.31 -12.92 -26.92
CA ALA A 290 40.45 -14.08 -26.04
C ALA A 290 40.16 -13.69 -24.58
N LEU A 291 39.22 -14.39 -23.94
CA LEU A 291 38.90 -14.15 -22.53
C LEU A 291 39.87 -14.90 -21.60
N THR A 292 40.35 -14.20 -20.58
CA THR A 292 41.15 -14.79 -19.49
C THR A 292 40.25 -14.99 -18.27
N LEU A 293 40.18 -16.23 -17.77
CA LEU A 293 39.38 -16.55 -16.58
C LEU A 293 40.10 -16.04 -15.32
N LEU A 294 39.39 -15.28 -14.48
CA LEU A 294 39.91 -14.69 -13.25
C LEU A 294 39.42 -15.44 -12.00
N VAL A 295 38.12 -15.70 -11.90
CA VAL A 295 37.48 -16.31 -10.72
C VAL A 295 36.45 -17.35 -11.17
N GLY A 296 36.34 -18.46 -10.42
CA GLY A 296 35.35 -19.53 -10.62
C GLY A 296 35.98 -20.94 -10.63
N PRO A 297 35.18 -22.01 -10.81
CA PRO A 297 33.74 -21.97 -11.04
C PRO A 297 32.91 -21.73 -9.77
N ASP A 298 31.84 -20.96 -9.88
CA ASP A 298 30.72 -21.00 -8.91
C ASP A 298 29.52 -21.67 -9.57
N ARG A 299 28.98 -22.69 -8.92
CA ARG A 299 27.93 -23.51 -9.51
C ARG A 299 26.58 -23.06 -9.01
N ILE A 300 25.71 -22.69 -9.95
CA ILE A 300 24.32 -22.35 -9.72
C ILE A 300 23.46 -23.50 -10.26
N GLU A 301 22.73 -24.16 -9.37
CA GLU A 301 21.77 -25.23 -9.67
C GLU A 301 20.37 -24.80 -9.27
N GLY A 302 19.39 -24.80 -10.18
CA GLY A 302 18.03 -24.36 -9.86
C GLY A 302 17.01 -24.64 -10.95
N GLY A 303 15.76 -24.24 -10.71
CA GLY A 303 14.69 -24.31 -11.70
C GLY A 303 14.07 -25.69 -11.95
N TRP A 304 14.38 -26.69 -11.13
CA TRP A 304 13.76 -28.02 -11.22
C TRP A 304 12.25 -28.00 -10.93
N TRP A 305 11.72 -26.97 -10.27
CA TRP A 305 10.28 -26.76 -10.04
C TRP A 305 9.61 -25.86 -11.10
N ASP A 306 10.38 -25.23 -12.00
CA ASP A 306 9.84 -24.31 -12.99
C ASP A 306 9.15 -25.07 -14.12
N ARG A 307 7.88 -24.74 -14.38
CA ARG A 307 7.10 -25.31 -15.47
C ARG A 307 7.10 -24.33 -16.63
N LEU A 308 7.78 -24.67 -17.73
CA LEU A 308 7.75 -23.85 -18.93
C LEU A 308 6.57 -24.23 -19.85
N PRO A 309 5.94 -23.25 -20.50
CA PRO A 309 5.12 -23.49 -21.68
C PRO A 309 5.95 -24.15 -22.79
N ALA A 310 5.35 -25.08 -23.55
CA ALA A 310 6.02 -25.71 -24.69
C ALA A 310 6.46 -24.65 -25.72
N ARG A 311 7.77 -24.56 -25.99
CA ARG A 311 8.30 -23.83 -27.14
C ARG A 311 8.08 -24.69 -28.37
N ALA A 312 7.27 -24.22 -29.32
CA ALA A 312 7.16 -24.89 -30.62
C ALA A 312 8.56 -24.99 -31.27
N PRO A 313 8.93 -26.16 -31.85
CA PRO A 313 10.25 -26.36 -32.43
C PRO A 313 10.51 -25.38 -33.57
N ALA A 314 11.73 -24.81 -33.60
CA ALA A 314 12.15 -23.74 -34.51
C ALA A 314 12.59 -24.24 -35.89
N ASP A 315 12.07 -25.37 -36.36
CA ASP A 315 12.48 -25.99 -37.64
C ASP A 315 11.27 -26.21 -38.56
N ALA A 316 10.70 -25.12 -39.08
CA ALA A 316 9.77 -25.15 -40.22
C ALA A 316 9.70 -23.78 -40.91
N ALA A 317 10.83 -23.24 -41.36
CA ALA A 317 10.85 -22.08 -42.25
C ALA A 317 11.98 -22.20 -43.28
N ALA A 318 11.96 -23.27 -44.06
CA ALA A 318 12.64 -23.33 -45.35
C ALA A 318 11.70 -24.01 -46.35
N GLY A 319 11.16 -23.24 -47.31
CA GLY A 319 10.49 -23.80 -48.47
C GLY A 319 9.24 -23.05 -48.94
N THR A 320 9.47 -22.23 -49.97
CA THR A 320 8.64 -22.04 -51.18
C THR A 320 7.34 -21.22 -51.12
N GLY A 321 7.41 -20.01 -51.68
CA GLY A 321 6.77 -19.74 -52.98
C GLY A 321 5.32 -19.27 -53.03
N THR A 322 5.18 -18.01 -53.47
CA THR A 322 4.13 -17.46 -54.38
C THR A 322 2.73 -17.18 -53.83
N GLY A 323 2.30 -15.92 -53.97
CA GLY A 323 0.89 -15.52 -53.88
C GLY A 323 0.70 -14.04 -53.66
N ALA A 324 0.44 -13.30 -54.74
CA ALA A 324 0.19 -11.86 -54.78
C ALA A 324 -1.10 -11.42 -54.07
N GLY A 325 -1.14 -10.16 -53.61
CA GLY A 325 -2.38 -9.51 -53.17
C GLY A 325 -2.14 -8.13 -52.57
N ALA A 326 -2.49 -7.10 -53.33
CA ALA A 326 -2.27 -5.68 -53.08
C ALA A 326 -3.15 -5.08 -51.95
N GLY A 327 -2.67 -4.00 -51.35
CA GLY A 327 -3.47 -3.14 -50.46
C GLY A 327 -2.65 -2.01 -49.84
N ALA A 328 -2.69 -0.83 -50.46
CA ALA A 328 -1.96 0.37 -50.11
C ALA A 328 -2.42 1.04 -48.79
N GLY A 329 -1.53 1.79 -48.15
CA GLY A 329 -1.89 2.72 -47.06
C GLY A 329 -0.71 3.22 -46.25
N ALA A 330 -0.24 4.42 -46.58
CA ALA A 330 0.94 5.09 -46.03
C ALA A 330 0.84 5.44 -44.53
N GLY A 331 1.99 5.49 -43.86
CA GLY A 331 2.10 5.98 -42.49
C GLY A 331 3.47 5.73 -41.86
N ALA A 332 4.53 6.29 -42.45
CA ALA A 332 5.87 6.29 -41.88
C ALA A 332 5.89 6.95 -40.49
N ARG A 333 6.19 6.16 -39.46
CA ARG A 333 6.82 6.65 -38.22
C ARG A 333 7.93 5.69 -37.84
N ASP A 334 9.14 6.22 -37.96
CA ASP A 334 10.39 5.70 -37.46
C ASP A 334 10.25 5.27 -36.00
N GLN A 335 10.37 3.96 -35.75
CA GLN A 335 10.50 3.34 -34.42
C GLN A 335 11.76 2.49 -34.45
N THR A 336 12.91 3.16 -34.42
CA THR A 336 14.20 2.55 -34.10
C THR A 336 14.48 2.73 -32.61
N ALA A 337 13.86 1.89 -31.78
CA ALA A 337 14.30 1.62 -30.43
C ALA A 337 14.00 0.13 -30.13
N PRO A 338 14.99 -0.70 -29.76
CA PRO A 338 14.71 -2.08 -29.41
C PRO A 338 13.81 -2.12 -28.17
N PRO A 339 12.78 -2.97 -28.13
CA PRO A 339 11.93 -3.08 -26.95
C PRO A 339 12.75 -3.67 -25.80
N PHE A 340 12.78 -2.96 -24.67
CA PHE A 340 13.09 -3.53 -23.37
C PHE A 340 11.90 -4.44 -23.02
N THR A 341 11.99 -5.72 -23.39
CA THR A 341 10.92 -6.69 -23.12
C THR A 341 11.00 -7.12 -21.67
N ALA A 342 10.37 -6.35 -20.78
CA ALA A 342 9.95 -6.87 -19.48
C ALA A 342 8.78 -7.81 -19.70
N LEU A 343 8.98 -9.11 -19.47
CA LEU A 343 7.89 -10.09 -19.47
C LEU A 343 7.03 -9.84 -18.23
N VAL A 344 5.85 -9.28 -18.44
CA VAL A 344 4.72 -9.37 -17.50
C VAL A 344 4.23 -10.82 -17.52
N PRO A 345 4.08 -11.52 -16.38
CA PRO A 345 3.37 -12.80 -16.36
C PRO A 345 1.89 -12.51 -16.63
N GLN A 346 1.36 -12.95 -17.78
CA GLN A 346 -0.09 -12.97 -18.01
C GLN A 346 -0.66 -14.24 -17.41
N ASP A 347 -1.61 -14.07 -16.48
CA ASP A 347 -2.33 -15.15 -15.79
C ASP A 347 -3.29 -15.94 -16.70
N ASP A 348 -3.42 -17.22 -16.34
CA ASP A 348 -4.55 -18.14 -16.50
C ASP A 348 -5.14 -18.38 -17.90
N ALA A 349 -4.52 -19.32 -18.62
CA ALA A 349 -5.25 -20.29 -19.45
C ALA A 349 -4.67 -21.69 -19.22
N ALA A 350 -5.54 -22.68 -19.00
CA ALA A 350 -5.20 -24.07 -18.72
C ALA A 350 -4.15 -24.62 -19.71
N MET A 351 -2.91 -24.79 -19.26
CA MET A 351 -1.79 -25.15 -20.12
C MET A 351 -1.11 -26.42 -19.59
N VAL A 352 -1.10 -27.46 -20.44
CA VAL A 352 -0.53 -28.78 -20.16
C VAL A 352 0.99 -28.64 -20.03
N ALA A 353 1.52 -28.91 -18.84
CA ALA A 353 2.94 -28.78 -18.51
C ALA A 353 3.74 -29.98 -19.05
N VAL A 354 4.80 -29.74 -19.83
CA VAL A 354 5.65 -30.80 -20.44
C VAL A 354 7.15 -30.46 -20.31
N GLY A 355 7.63 -30.04 -19.14
CA GLY A 355 9.08 -30.01 -18.88
C GLY A 355 9.54 -29.11 -17.73
N HIS A 356 10.63 -29.54 -17.10
CA HIS A 356 11.38 -28.81 -16.08
C HIS A 356 12.68 -28.29 -16.69
N ARG A 357 12.99 -26.99 -16.55
CA ARG A 357 14.31 -26.47 -16.93
C ARG A 357 15.23 -26.54 -15.72
N ASN A 358 15.78 -27.73 -15.46
CA ASN A 358 16.89 -27.82 -14.51
C ASN A 358 18.08 -27.04 -15.09
N VAL A 359 18.43 -25.92 -14.46
CA VAL A 359 19.53 -25.06 -14.86
C VAL A 359 20.71 -25.40 -13.97
N VAL A 360 21.72 -26.05 -14.55
CA VAL A 360 23.03 -26.26 -13.93
C VAL A 360 24.06 -25.46 -14.72
N ARG A 361 24.56 -24.38 -14.13
CA ARG A 361 25.53 -23.47 -14.75
C ARG A 361 26.74 -23.29 -13.85
N ASP A 362 27.92 -23.52 -14.41
CA ASP A 362 29.17 -23.13 -13.78
C ASP A 362 29.50 -21.70 -14.26
N TYR A 363 29.60 -20.72 -13.36
CA TYR A 363 29.92 -19.32 -13.68
C TYR A 363 31.40 -19.01 -13.45
N TRP A 364 31.94 -18.12 -14.28
CA TRP A 364 33.27 -17.53 -14.15
C TRP A 364 33.23 -16.02 -14.40
N ILE A 365 34.13 -15.32 -13.73
CA ILE A 365 34.51 -13.95 -14.08
C ILE A 365 35.68 -14.03 -15.04
N ALA A 366 35.56 -13.40 -16.19
CA ALA A 366 36.61 -13.34 -17.21
C ALA A 366 36.91 -11.91 -17.62
N VAL A 367 38.09 -11.67 -18.16
CA VAL A 367 38.53 -10.33 -18.60
C VAL A 367 39.20 -10.38 -19.96
N ASN A 368 39.07 -9.30 -20.70
CA ASN A 368 39.82 -8.99 -21.93
C ASN A 368 39.91 -7.46 -22.08
N ASP A 369 41.02 -6.97 -22.61
CA ASP A 369 41.27 -5.55 -22.90
C ASP A 369 40.15 -4.86 -23.70
N ASN A 370 39.47 -5.59 -24.60
CA ASN A 370 38.44 -5.02 -25.46
C ASN A 370 37.05 -4.97 -24.82
N ALA A 371 36.72 -5.92 -23.94
CA ALA A 371 35.38 -6.08 -23.38
C ALA A 371 35.29 -5.75 -21.88
N GLY A 372 36.43 -5.50 -21.23
CA GLY A 372 36.50 -5.34 -19.78
C GLY A 372 36.24 -6.65 -19.04
N VAL A 373 35.61 -6.52 -17.87
CA VAL A 373 35.29 -7.66 -16.99
C VAL A 373 33.88 -8.16 -17.28
N VAL A 374 33.74 -9.45 -17.53
CA VAL A 374 32.50 -10.11 -17.97
C VAL A 374 32.17 -11.35 -17.16
N ALA A 375 30.88 -11.62 -16.98
CA ALA A 375 30.36 -12.84 -16.37
C ALA A 375 30.02 -13.83 -17.48
N ILE A 376 30.73 -14.96 -17.53
CA ILE A 376 30.48 -16.05 -18.46
C ILE A 376 30.10 -17.32 -17.71
N PHE A 377 29.34 -18.20 -18.35
CA PHE A 377 29.05 -19.52 -17.79
C PHE A 377 29.19 -20.63 -18.82
N ARG A 378 29.34 -21.84 -18.31
CA ARG A 378 29.28 -23.08 -19.08
C ARG A 378 28.06 -23.86 -18.63
N GLN A 379 27.26 -24.32 -19.59
CA GLN A 379 26.15 -25.24 -19.35
C GLN A 379 26.26 -26.45 -20.27
N GLN A 380 25.73 -27.59 -19.81
CA GLN A 380 25.54 -28.76 -20.65
C GLN A 380 24.32 -28.54 -21.56
N LEU A 381 24.44 -28.97 -22.79
CA LEU A 381 23.37 -29.00 -23.79
C LEU A 381 22.73 -30.39 -23.77
N ASP A 382 21.48 -30.47 -24.25
CA ASP A 382 20.72 -31.72 -24.32
C ASP A 382 21.43 -32.77 -25.21
N ASP A 383 22.23 -32.31 -26.18
CA ASP A 383 23.06 -33.14 -27.06
C ASP A 383 24.31 -33.75 -26.37
N GLY A 384 24.46 -33.56 -25.05
CA GLY A 384 25.60 -34.06 -24.27
C GLY A 384 26.89 -33.24 -24.41
N GLY A 385 26.88 -32.17 -25.21
CA GLY A 385 27.98 -31.22 -25.34
C GLY A 385 27.92 -30.10 -24.30
N SER A 386 29.02 -29.37 -24.10
CA SER A 386 29.03 -28.15 -23.27
C SER A 386 29.27 -26.91 -24.13
N ALA A 387 28.62 -25.81 -23.79
CA ALA A 387 28.79 -24.53 -24.47
C ALA A 387 29.00 -23.39 -23.48
N TRP A 388 29.77 -22.39 -23.92
CA TRP A 388 30.05 -21.17 -23.18
C TRP A 388 29.08 -20.07 -23.59
N PHE A 389 28.65 -19.29 -22.61
CA PHE A 389 27.73 -18.18 -22.79
C PHE A 389 28.23 -16.97 -22.00
N LEU A 390 28.07 -15.79 -22.58
CA LEU A 390 28.20 -14.52 -21.91
C LEU A 390 26.84 -14.14 -21.33
N HIS A 391 26.80 -13.89 -20.02
CA HIS A 391 25.57 -13.57 -19.32
C HIS A 391 25.53 -12.15 -18.78
N GLY A 392 26.67 -11.54 -18.46
CA GLY A 392 26.66 -10.18 -17.93
C GLY A 392 27.99 -9.45 -18.04
N VAL A 393 27.94 -8.16 -17.75
CA VAL A 393 29.09 -7.25 -17.78
C VAL A 393 29.17 -6.52 -16.43
N TYR A 394 30.39 -6.34 -15.94
CA TYR A 394 30.67 -5.54 -14.75
C TYR A 394 30.99 -4.11 -15.19
N ALA A 395 30.32 -3.13 -14.59
CA ALA A 395 30.47 -1.70 -14.89
C ALA A 395 31.53 -1.04 -14.01
#